data_AF-A0A7V6SJV8-F1
#
_entry.id   AF-A0A7V6SJV8-F1
#
_cell.length_a   1.000
_cell.length_b   1.000
_cell.length_c   1.000
_cell.angle_alpha   90.00
_cell.angle_beta   90.00
_cell.angle_gamma   90.00
#
_symmetry.space_group_name_H-M   'P 1'
#
loop_
_entity.id
_entity.type
_entity.pdbx_description
1 polymer ?
#
loop_
_entity_poly.entity_id
_entity_poly.type
_entity_poly.pdbx_seq_one_letter_code
_entity_poly.pdbx_strand_id
1 'polypeptide(L)'
;ANVRDLVSGLADQRFAASALRTQTLEGLRGPQADVAYAIETGQCAAGAPTTRWATFAPAGMVLAPFSIPGSRASANPRAVRDRTQALTRLASDVDAAIVTLLADAIHDASGRIHREWGEADAAGLLDGLEPLSPAASREKAEAAVDGWHGEVDRLLDAEREKVGALASLAEAPGIAALVVAAVGGVGGAATAVSHFLSDDVTRLARESLLAAARQSIGSTAEPYLKALRAVPDAEAESGLAALAARLEEAS
;
A
#
# COMPACT_ATOMS: atom_id res chain seq x y z
N ALA A 1 -39.35 28.64 7.86
CA ALA A 1 -38.36 28.24 8.85
C ALA A 1 -37.99 29.47 9.66
N ASN A 2 -38.05 29.39 10.99
CA ASN A 2 -37.51 30.44 11.86
C ASN A 2 -35.96 30.37 11.80
N VAL A 3 -35.24 31.48 12.01
CA VAL A 3 -33.76 31.50 11.95
C VAL A 3 -33.15 30.52 12.96
N ARG A 4 -33.80 30.30 14.11
CA ARG A 4 -33.43 29.24 15.06
C ARG A 4 -33.47 27.83 14.45
N ASP A 5 -34.45 27.53 13.61
CA ASP A 5 -34.54 26.22 12.93
C ASP A 5 -33.36 26.03 11.96
N LEU A 6 -32.91 27.12 11.32
CA LEU A 6 -31.75 27.09 10.43
C LEU A 6 -30.44 26.86 11.21
N VAL A 7 -30.28 27.49 12.38
CA VAL A 7 -29.12 27.27 13.27
C VAL A 7 -29.08 25.82 13.75
N SER A 8 -30.22 25.27 14.18
CA SER A 8 -30.32 23.85 14.58
C SER A 8 -29.97 22.92 13.43
N GLY A 9 -30.53 23.15 12.23
CA GLY A 9 -30.25 22.33 11.06
C GLY A 9 -28.77 22.38 10.64
N LEU A 10 -28.10 23.52 10.84
CA LEU A 10 -26.67 23.67 10.54
C LEU A 10 -25.80 22.89 11.54
N ALA A 11 -26.16 22.92 12.83
CA ALA A 11 -25.52 22.11 13.85
C ALA A 11 -25.69 20.60 13.57
N ASP A 12 -26.88 20.18 13.16
CA ASP A 12 -27.18 18.78 12.79
C ASP A 12 -26.34 18.34 11.56
N GLN A 13 -26.24 19.19 10.54
CA GLN A 13 -25.40 18.94 9.36
C GLN A 13 -23.92 18.80 9.73
N ARG A 14 -23.42 19.65 10.63
CA ARG A 14 -22.02 19.57 11.09
C ARG A 14 -21.76 18.29 11.89
N PHE A 15 -22.70 17.91 12.76
CA PHE A 15 -22.60 16.66 13.51
C PHE A 15 -22.58 15.46 12.57
N ALA A 16 -23.49 15.42 11.59
CA ALA A 16 -23.54 14.38 10.56
C ALA A 16 -22.24 14.31 9.74
N ALA A 17 -21.70 15.45 9.31
CA ALA A 17 -20.44 15.50 8.57
C ALA A 17 -19.23 15.02 9.41
N SER A 18 -19.24 15.27 10.72
CA SER A 18 -18.23 14.73 11.65
C SER A 18 -18.34 13.22 11.79
N ALA A 19 -19.57 12.69 11.86
CA ALA A 19 -19.83 11.25 11.89
C ALA A 19 -19.37 10.58 10.59
N LEU A 20 -19.72 11.14 9.43
CA LEU A 20 -19.28 10.66 8.10
C LEU A 20 -17.76 10.71 7.95
N ARG A 21 -17.09 11.76 8.44
CA ARG A 21 -15.62 11.83 8.46
C ARG A 21 -15.04 10.69 9.27
N THR A 22 -15.60 10.41 10.44
CA THR A 22 -15.15 9.33 11.31
C THR A 22 -15.33 7.98 10.62
N GLN A 23 -16.52 7.69 10.09
CA GLN A 23 -16.84 6.48 9.33
C GLN A 23 -15.89 6.29 8.14
N THR A 24 -15.66 7.35 7.35
CA THR A 24 -14.70 7.33 6.22
C THR A 24 -13.32 6.85 6.65
N LEU A 25 -12.83 7.28 7.81
CA LEU A 25 -11.53 6.88 8.34
C LEU A 25 -11.55 5.48 8.97
N GLU A 26 -12.66 5.08 9.59
CA GLU A 26 -12.87 3.72 10.10
C GLU A 26 -12.90 2.69 8.96
N GLY A 27 -13.54 3.02 7.83
CA GLY A 27 -13.62 2.17 6.64
C GLY A 27 -12.26 1.79 6.04
N LEU A 28 -11.20 2.55 6.35
CA LEU A 28 -9.83 2.25 5.95
C LEU A 28 -9.14 1.21 6.86
N ARG A 29 -9.55 1.12 8.13
CA ARG A 29 -8.75 0.41 9.16
C ARG A 29 -8.64 -1.08 8.91
N GLY A 30 -9.75 -1.74 8.55
CA GLY A 30 -9.77 -3.17 8.23
C GLY A 30 -8.82 -3.50 7.08
N PRO A 31 -9.04 -2.93 5.88
CA PRO A 31 -8.14 -3.14 4.74
C PRO A 31 -6.67 -2.81 5.02
N GLN A 32 -6.39 -1.72 5.76
CA GLN A 32 -5.02 -1.39 6.15
C GLN A 32 -4.39 -2.42 7.10
N ALA A 33 -5.16 -2.93 8.06
CA ALA A 33 -4.68 -3.94 9.01
C ALA A 33 -4.40 -5.27 8.32
N ASP A 34 -5.28 -5.71 7.40
CA ASP A 34 -5.12 -6.97 6.67
C ASP A 34 -3.88 -6.94 5.78
N VAL A 35 -3.68 -5.86 5.03
CA VAL A 35 -2.47 -5.67 4.20
C VAL A 35 -1.21 -5.55 5.05
N ALA A 36 -1.27 -4.79 6.16
CA ALA A 36 -0.14 -4.67 7.07
C ALA A 36 0.27 -6.04 7.63
N TYR A 37 -0.70 -6.83 8.09
CA TYR A 37 -0.45 -8.17 8.60
C TYR A 37 0.22 -9.06 7.54
N ALA A 38 -0.31 -9.07 6.30
CA ALA A 38 0.25 -9.87 5.22
C ALA A 38 1.70 -9.48 4.87
N ILE A 39 2.01 -8.18 4.84
CA ILE A 39 3.37 -7.67 4.59
C ILE A 39 4.30 -7.99 5.76
N GLU A 40 3.88 -7.71 6.99
CA GLU A 40 4.70 -7.89 8.20
C GLU A 40 5.07 -9.36 8.43
N THR A 41 4.15 -10.26 8.14
CA THR A 41 4.34 -11.71 8.28
C THR A 41 4.94 -12.39 7.04
N GLY A 42 5.17 -11.65 5.95
CA GLY A 42 5.70 -12.20 4.70
C GLY A 42 4.75 -13.20 4.03
N GLN A 43 3.43 -12.99 4.16
CA GLN A 43 2.43 -13.86 3.55
C GLN A 43 2.05 -13.43 2.13
N CYS A 44 2.58 -12.30 1.64
CA CYS A 44 2.33 -11.82 0.28
C CYS A 44 2.74 -12.83 -0.80
N ALA A 45 3.82 -13.59 -0.59
CA ALA A 45 4.38 -14.54 -1.55
C ALA A 45 4.04 -16.02 -1.27
N ALA A 46 3.11 -16.31 -0.36
CA ALA A 46 2.75 -17.68 -0.05
C ALA A 46 2.23 -18.41 -1.30
N GLY A 47 2.80 -19.58 -1.62
CA GLY A 47 2.33 -20.43 -2.73
C GLY A 47 3.34 -20.56 -3.88
N ALA A 48 3.01 -20.00 -5.05
CA ALA A 48 3.81 -20.18 -6.27
C ALA A 48 5.25 -19.62 -6.15
N PRO A 49 5.49 -18.41 -5.60
CA PRO A 49 6.85 -17.90 -5.42
C PRO A 49 7.72 -18.77 -4.51
N THR A 50 7.19 -19.20 -3.36
CA THR A 50 7.96 -20.05 -2.43
C THR A 50 8.28 -21.42 -3.04
N THR A 51 7.37 -21.97 -3.83
CA THR A 51 7.59 -23.21 -4.59
C THR A 51 8.64 -23.02 -5.69
N ARG A 52 8.62 -21.88 -6.40
CA ARG A 52 9.61 -21.54 -7.41
C ARG A 52 11.01 -21.43 -6.78
N TRP A 53 11.13 -20.78 -5.63
CA TRP A 53 12.38 -20.76 -4.88
C TRP A 53 12.84 -22.19 -4.54
N ALA A 54 11.97 -23.02 -3.97
CA ALA A 54 12.30 -24.40 -3.61
C ALA A 54 12.72 -25.26 -4.83
N THR A 55 12.29 -24.89 -6.04
CA THR A 55 12.67 -25.56 -7.29
C THR A 55 14.06 -25.12 -7.79
N PHE A 56 14.42 -23.85 -7.61
CA PHE A 56 15.66 -23.27 -8.16
C PHE A 56 16.81 -23.10 -7.16
N ALA A 57 16.53 -23.18 -5.86
CA ALA A 57 17.49 -23.10 -4.75
C ALA A 57 18.32 -24.37 -4.45
N PRO A 58 17.90 -25.60 -4.77
CA PRO A 58 18.66 -26.81 -4.42
C PRO A 58 20.06 -26.84 -5.03
N ALA A 59 20.95 -27.65 -4.47
CA ALA A 59 22.32 -27.80 -4.96
C ALA A 59 22.37 -28.14 -6.46
N GLY A 60 23.22 -27.44 -7.20
CA GLY A 60 23.35 -27.59 -8.66
C GLY A 60 22.34 -26.80 -9.49
N MET A 61 21.37 -26.14 -8.85
CA MET A 61 20.39 -25.27 -9.53
C MET A 61 20.85 -23.81 -9.57
N VAL A 62 20.12 -23.01 -10.35
CA VAL A 62 20.47 -21.64 -10.69
C VAL A 62 20.57 -20.71 -9.46
N LEU A 63 19.71 -20.88 -8.45
CA LEU A 63 19.73 -20.07 -7.22
C LEU A 63 20.50 -20.71 -6.06
N ALA A 64 21.17 -21.85 -6.28
CA ALA A 64 22.00 -22.49 -5.26
C ALA A 64 23.04 -21.56 -4.61
N PRO A 65 23.72 -20.65 -5.36
CA PRO A 65 24.65 -19.69 -4.77
C PRO A 65 24.05 -18.77 -3.71
N PHE A 66 22.74 -18.51 -3.78
CA PHE A 66 22.03 -17.66 -2.83
C PHE A 66 21.51 -18.45 -1.61
N SER A 67 21.40 -19.77 -1.74
CA SER A 67 20.75 -20.63 -0.73
C SER A 67 21.74 -21.45 0.10
N ILE A 68 22.92 -21.73 -0.44
CA ILE A 68 23.91 -22.61 0.17
C ILE A 68 25.21 -21.81 0.39
N PRO A 69 25.53 -21.43 1.65
CA PRO A 69 26.76 -20.72 1.97
C PRO A 69 28.00 -21.47 1.45
N GLY A 70 28.90 -20.75 0.78
CA GLY A 70 30.12 -21.32 0.21
C GLY A 70 29.94 -22.14 -1.07
N SER A 71 28.72 -22.19 -1.63
CA SER A 71 28.50 -22.82 -2.93
C SER A 71 29.33 -22.13 -4.02
N ARG A 72 30.07 -22.93 -4.80
CA ARG A 72 30.83 -22.42 -5.95
C ARG A 72 29.88 -22.01 -7.05
N ALA A 73 29.86 -20.72 -7.39
CA ALA A 73 29.10 -20.18 -8.49
C ALA A 73 30.00 -19.90 -9.70
N SER A 74 29.53 -20.22 -10.90
CA SER A 74 30.21 -19.76 -12.11
C SER A 74 29.97 -18.26 -12.30
N ALA A 75 31.05 -17.48 -12.41
CA ALA A 75 31.00 -16.06 -12.75
C ALA A 75 30.89 -15.80 -14.27
N ASN A 76 30.60 -16.84 -15.07
CA ASN A 76 30.47 -16.64 -16.51
C ASN A 76 29.23 -15.78 -16.84
N PRO A 77 29.26 -14.91 -17.88
CA PRO A 77 28.18 -13.96 -18.15
C PRO A 77 26.83 -14.60 -18.48
N ARG A 78 26.80 -15.86 -18.91
CA ARG A 78 25.54 -16.58 -19.17
C ARG A 78 24.89 -17.02 -17.86
N ALA A 79 25.66 -17.60 -16.96
CA ALA A 79 25.21 -18.04 -15.65
C ALA A 79 24.73 -16.85 -14.78
N VAL A 80 25.42 -15.71 -14.83
CA VAL A 80 24.94 -14.45 -14.20
C VAL A 80 23.57 -14.06 -14.76
N ARG A 81 23.41 -13.98 -16.08
CA ARG A 81 22.12 -13.66 -16.72
C ARG A 81 21.00 -14.64 -16.38
N ASP A 82 21.29 -15.94 -16.39
CA ASP A 82 20.30 -16.97 -16.07
C ASP A 82 19.81 -16.82 -14.61
N ARG A 83 20.69 -16.43 -13.69
CA ARG A 83 20.34 -16.13 -12.29
C ARG A 83 19.55 -14.86 -12.13
N THR A 84 19.97 -13.78 -12.79
CA THR A 84 19.21 -12.54 -12.85
C THR A 84 17.79 -12.83 -13.33
N GLN A 85 17.63 -13.55 -14.44
CA GLN A 85 16.32 -13.88 -14.99
C GLN A 85 15.48 -14.74 -14.04
N ALA A 86 16.08 -15.71 -13.36
CA ALA A 86 15.38 -16.54 -12.38
C ALA A 86 14.88 -15.71 -11.19
N LEU A 87 15.70 -14.77 -10.69
CA LEU A 87 15.31 -13.84 -9.62
C LEU A 87 14.22 -12.88 -10.09
N THR A 88 14.36 -12.26 -11.26
CA THR A 88 13.35 -11.34 -11.80
C THR A 88 12.00 -12.03 -12.02
N ARG A 89 11.99 -13.29 -12.50
CA ARG A 89 10.73 -14.07 -12.61
C ARG A 89 10.11 -14.34 -11.25
N LEU A 90 10.92 -14.66 -10.25
CA LEU A 90 10.44 -14.84 -8.89
C LEU A 90 9.84 -13.55 -8.33
N ALA A 91 10.54 -12.42 -8.49
CA ALA A 91 10.04 -11.11 -8.08
C ALA A 91 8.73 -10.75 -8.79
N SER A 92 8.62 -10.99 -10.10
CA SER A 92 7.38 -10.74 -10.85
C SER A 92 6.18 -11.51 -10.30
N ASP A 93 6.36 -12.76 -9.86
CA ASP A 93 5.28 -13.51 -9.22
C ASP A 93 4.90 -12.91 -7.86
N VAL A 94 5.89 -12.40 -7.11
CA VAL A 94 5.68 -11.71 -5.82
C VAL A 94 4.96 -10.37 -6.03
N ASP A 95 5.40 -9.58 -7.00
CA ASP A 95 4.78 -8.30 -7.36
C ASP A 95 3.32 -8.51 -7.74
N ALA A 96 3.02 -9.51 -8.58
CA ALA A 96 1.64 -9.83 -8.95
C ALA A 96 0.77 -10.16 -7.74
N ALA A 97 1.31 -10.86 -6.75
CA ALA A 97 0.60 -11.19 -5.52
C ALA A 97 0.38 -9.96 -4.62
N ILE A 98 1.41 -9.11 -4.46
CA ILE A 98 1.32 -7.85 -3.72
C ILE A 98 0.30 -6.91 -4.37
N VAL A 99 0.35 -6.74 -5.69
CA VAL A 99 -0.59 -5.92 -6.47
C VAL A 99 -2.01 -6.41 -6.28
N THR A 100 -2.23 -7.73 -6.34
CA THR A 100 -3.58 -8.31 -6.15
C THR A 100 -4.11 -8.02 -4.75
N LEU A 101 -3.31 -8.31 -3.71
CA LEU A 101 -3.66 -8.05 -2.32
C LEU A 101 -3.99 -6.56 -2.09
N LEU A 102 -3.16 -5.66 -2.61
CA LEU A 102 -3.34 -4.22 -2.44
C LEU A 102 -4.54 -3.69 -3.24
N ALA A 103 -4.77 -4.20 -4.45
CA ALA A 103 -5.91 -3.82 -5.28
C ALA A 103 -7.24 -4.24 -4.62
N ASP A 104 -7.30 -5.45 -4.04
CA ASP A 104 -8.46 -5.95 -3.31
C ASP A 104 -8.73 -5.07 -2.07
N ALA A 105 -7.68 -4.72 -1.31
CA ALA A 105 -7.82 -3.84 -0.15
C ALA A 105 -8.26 -2.41 -0.51
N ILE A 106 -7.75 -1.83 -1.60
CA ILE A 106 -8.16 -0.52 -2.12
C ILE A 106 -9.63 -0.57 -2.56
N HIS A 107 -10.03 -1.63 -3.25
CA HIS A 107 -11.40 -1.82 -3.71
C HIS A 107 -12.37 -2.00 -2.52
N ASP A 108 -12.02 -2.84 -1.54
CA ASP A 108 -12.83 -3.05 -0.33
C ASP A 108 -12.96 -1.77 0.49
N ALA A 109 -11.86 -1.03 0.71
CA ALA A 109 -11.89 0.25 1.41
C ALA A 109 -12.84 1.25 0.71
N SER A 110 -12.72 1.39 -0.61
CA SER A 110 -13.58 2.27 -1.39
C SER A 110 -15.06 1.85 -1.31
N GLY A 111 -15.34 0.55 -1.44
CA GLY A 111 -16.69 0.00 -1.35
C GLY A 111 -17.31 0.14 0.05
N ARG A 112 -16.53 -0.04 1.12
CA ARG A 112 -16.97 0.16 2.51
C ARG A 112 -17.35 1.60 2.77
N ILE A 113 -16.46 2.54 2.46
CA ILE A 113 -16.72 3.98 2.65
C ILE A 113 -17.99 4.38 1.89
N HIS A 114 -18.13 3.95 0.64
CA HIS A 114 -19.31 4.28 -0.17
C HIS A 114 -20.61 3.74 0.46
N ARG A 115 -20.62 2.47 0.89
CA ARG A 115 -21.80 1.85 1.53
C ARG A 115 -22.17 2.55 2.83
N GLU A 116 -21.21 2.85 3.68
CA GLU A 116 -21.44 3.55 4.96
C GLU A 116 -22.06 4.93 4.75
N TRP A 117 -21.61 5.67 3.73
CA TRP A 117 -22.22 6.94 3.35
C TRP A 117 -23.64 6.79 2.82
N GLY A 118 -23.91 5.73 2.05
CA GLY A 118 -25.26 5.43 1.56
C GLY A 118 -26.23 5.08 2.70
N GLU A 119 -25.78 4.32 3.69
CA GLU A 119 -26.56 3.96 4.88
C GLU A 119 -26.82 5.16 5.80
N ALA A 120 -25.92 6.15 5.80
CA ALA A 120 -26.05 7.40 6.54
C ALA A 120 -26.93 8.46 5.85
N ASP A 121 -27.65 8.10 4.78
CA ASP A 121 -28.51 8.99 3.99
C ASP A 121 -27.77 10.22 3.41
N ALA A 122 -26.47 10.07 3.14
CA ALA A 122 -25.63 11.13 2.57
C ALA A 122 -25.72 11.18 1.03
N ALA A 123 -26.85 10.78 0.44
CA ALA A 123 -27.01 10.59 -1.01
C ALA A 123 -26.66 11.86 -1.82
N GLY A 124 -26.98 13.05 -1.29
CA GLY A 124 -26.64 14.32 -1.94
C GLY A 124 -25.13 14.62 -2.00
N LEU A 125 -24.33 14.06 -1.08
CA LEU A 125 -22.87 14.17 -1.09
C LEU A 125 -22.20 13.06 -1.90
N LEU A 126 -22.93 11.99 -2.19
CA LEU A 126 -22.49 10.89 -3.06
C LEU A 126 -22.68 11.18 -4.55
N ASP A 127 -23.41 12.24 -4.92
CA ASP A 127 -23.63 12.58 -6.32
C ASP A 127 -22.30 12.81 -7.06
N GLY A 128 -22.04 11.98 -8.08
CA GLY A 128 -20.77 11.97 -8.82
C GLY A 128 -19.60 11.25 -8.13
N LEU A 129 -19.80 10.65 -6.96
CA LEU A 129 -18.82 9.77 -6.31
C LEU A 129 -19.18 8.30 -6.53
N GLU A 130 -18.36 7.60 -7.28
CA GLU A 130 -18.48 6.15 -7.47
C GLU A 130 -17.39 5.41 -6.70
N PRO A 131 -17.67 4.19 -6.19
CA PRO A 131 -16.63 3.30 -5.71
C PRO A 131 -15.58 3.05 -6.81
N LEU A 132 -14.33 2.88 -6.41
CA LEU A 132 -13.27 2.52 -7.34
C LEU A 132 -13.60 1.19 -8.02
N SER A 133 -13.52 1.16 -9.35
CA SER A 133 -13.65 -0.07 -10.11
C SER A 133 -12.45 -1.00 -9.83
N PRO A 134 -12.58 -2.33 -10.03
CA PRO A 134 -11.46 -3.25 -9.87
C PRO A 134 -10.22 -2.86 -10.71
N ALA A 135 -10.44 -2.32 -11.92
CA ALA A 135 -9.36 -1.86 -12.79
C ALA A 135 -8.64 -0.63 -12.21
N ALA A 136 -9.39 0.36 -11.72
CA ALA A 136 -8.80 1.55 -11.09
C ALA A 136 -8.06 1.21 -9.79
N SER A 137 -8.61 0.29 -8.98
CA SER A 137 -7.93 -0.21 -7.79
C SER A 137 -6.62 -0.91 -8.13
N ARG A 138 -6.60 -1.69 -9.22
CA ARG A 138 -5.41 -2.37 -9.71
C ARG A 138 -4.34 -1.39 -10.20
N GLU A 139 -4.70 -0.43 -11.04
CA GLU A 139 -3.78 0.62 -11.53
C GLU A 139 -3.12 1.36 -10.36
N LYS A 140 -3.92 1.67 -9.33
CA LYS A 140 -3.46 2.35 -8.12
C LYS A 140 -2.54 1.49 -7.26
N ALA A 141 -2.76 0.18 -7.23
CA ALA A 141 -1.87 -0.77 -6.57
C ALA A 141 -0.54 -0.92 -7.33
N GLU A 142 -0.58 -1.03 -8.66
CA GLU A 142 0.60 -1.09 -9.53
C GLU A 142 1.47 0.16 -9.35
N ALA A 143 0.88 1.36 -9.38
CA ALA A 143 1.60 2.61 -9.14
C ALA A 143 2.28 2.68 -7.75
N ALA A 144 1.65 2.10 -6.72
CA ALA A 144 2.23 2.05 -5.38
C ALA A 144 3.42 1.07 -5.30
N VAL A 145 3.34 -0.08 -5.99
CA VAL A 145 4.43 -1.06 -6.09
C VAL A 145 5.59 -0.50 -6.91
N ASP A 146 5.32 0.19 -8.02
CA ASP A 146 6.35 0.87 -8.82
C ASP A 146 7.09 1.94 -8.00
N GLY A 147 6.35 2.75 -7.23
CA GLY A 147 6.94 3.72 -6.32
C GLY A 147 7.82 3.07 -5.24
N TRP A 148 7.39 1.91 -4.73
CA TRP A 148 8.15 1.11 -3.77
C TRP A 148 9.43 0.51 -4.37
N HIS A 149 9.40 0.01 -5.62
CA HIS A 149 10.62 -0.44 -6.30
C HIS A 149 11.66 0.68 -6.38
N GLY A 150 11.24 1.92 -6.62
CA GLY A 150 12.14 3.08 -6.57
C GLY A 150 12.75 3.36 -5.18
N GLU A 151 12.12 2.92 -4.09
CA GLU A 151 12.72 2.93 -2.74
C GLU A 151 13.73 1.78 -2.56
N VAL A 152 13.42 0.59 -3.09
CA VAL A 152 14.32 -0.57 -3.06
C VAL A 152 15.63 -0.25 -3.79
N ASP A 153 15.55 0.37 -4.97
CA ASP A 153 16.73 0.79 -5.73
C ASP A 153 17.56 1.80 -4.93
N ARG A 154 16.93 2.78 -4.26
CA ARG A 154 17.62 3.74 -3.39
C ARG A 154 18.31 3.09 -2.20
N LEU A 155 17.69 2.08 -1.59
CA LEU A 155 18.31 1.29 -0.52
C LEU A 155 19.54 0.51 -1.02
N LEU A 156 19.46 -0.05 -2.23
CA LEU A 156 20.57 -0.79 -2.84
C LEU A 156 21.71 0.13 -3.28
N ASP A 157 21.42 1.33 -3.74
CA ASP A 157 22.42 2.35 -4.04
C ASP A 157 23.22 2.77 -2.79
N ALA A 158 22.56 2.83 -1.62
CA ALA A 158 23.23 3.06 -0.35
C ALA A 158 24.18 1.90 0.03
N GLU A 159 23.90 0.69 -0.44
CA GLU A 159 24.67 -0.54 -0.21
C GLU A 159 25.56 -0.92 -1.43
N ARG A 160 25.89 0.05 -2.31
CA ARG A 160 26.55 -0.17 -3.61
C ARG A 160 27.82 -1.04 -3.55
N GLU A 161 28.60 -0.98 -2.47
CA GLU A 161 29.82 -1.78 -2.33
C GLU A 161 29.49 -3.27 -2.18
N LYS A 162 28.48 -3.60 -1.37
CA LYS A 162 27.99 -4.97 -1.19
C LYS A 162 27.31 -5.46 -2.46
N VAL A 163 26.48 -4.63 -3.09
CA VAL A 163 25.87 -4.95 -4.39
C VAL A 163 26.94 -5.22 -5.45
N GLY A 164 28.00 -4.41 -5.49
CA GLY A 164 29.14 -4.60 -6.38
C GLY A 164 29.88 -5.92 -6.15
N ALA A 165 30.02 -6.35 -4.89
CA ALA A 165 30.60 -7.67 -4.57
C ALA A 165 29.76 -8.84 -5.12
N LEU A 166 28.45 -8.64 -5.33
CA LEU A 166 27.53 -9.63 -5.89
C LEU A 166 27.48 -9.60 -7.42
N ALA A 167 28.23 -8.75 -8.11
CA ALA A 167 28.20 -8.66 -9.58
C ALA A 167 28.65 -9.96 -10.28
N SER A 168 29.45 -10.79 -9.62
CA SER A 168 29.79 -12.14 -10.10
C SER A 168 28.61 -13.13 -9.97
N LEU A 169 27.58 -12.75 -9.22
CA LEU A 169 26.41 -13.54 -8.95
C LEU A 169 25.15 -13.08 -9.71
N ALA A 170 24.66 -11.91 -9.32
CA ALA A 170 23.55 -11.15 -9.87
C ALA A 170 23.99 -10.03 -10.83
N GLU A 171 23.22 -9.69 -11.87
CA GLU A 171 23.18 -8.28 -12.29
C GLU A 171 22.32 -7.48 -11.28
N ALA A 172 22.48 -6.15 -11.24
CA ALA A 172 21.77 -5.29 -10.29
C ALA A 172 20.24 -5.52 -10.26
N PRO A 173 19.53 -5.67 -11.39
CA PRO A 173 18.10 -5.98 -11.39
C PRO A 173 17.76 -7.32 -10.70
N GLY A 174 18.67 -8.30 -10.75
CA GLY A 174 18.52 -9.56 -10.05
C GLY A 174 18.67 -9.41 -8.54
N ILE A 175 19.56 -8.52 -8.09
CA ILE A 175 19.73 -8.22 -6.66
C ILE A 175 18.51 -7.46 -6.11
N ALA A 176 17.96 -6.49 -6.86
CA ALA A 176 16.68 -5.86 -6.52
C ALA A 176 15.55 -6.88 -6.43
N ALA A 177 15.45 -7.77 -7.42
CA ALA A 177 14.46 -8.85 -7.43
C ALA A 177 14.61 -9.81 -6.23
N LEU A 178 15.84 -10.05 -5.75
CA LEU A 178 16.08 -10.85 -4.55
C LEU A 178 15.50 -10.15 -3.29
N VAL A 179 15.66 -8.84 -3.18
CA VAL A 179 15.06 -8.05 -2.07
C VAL A 179 13.54 -8.06 -2.15
N VAL A 180 12.95 -7.87 -3.34
CA VAL A 180 11.50 -7.98 -3.55
C VAL A 180 10.98 -9.34 -3.09
N ALA A 181 11.64 -10.44 -3.50
CA ALA A 181 11.26 -11.78 -3.07
C ALA A 181 11.40 -11.99 -1.56
N ALA A 182 12.44 -11.43 -0.94
CA ALA A 182 12.63 -11.47 0.51
C ALA A 182 11.50 -10.73 1.26
N VAL A 183 11.13 -9.53 0.81
CA VAL A 183 10.03 -8.74 1.40
C VAL A 183 8.69 -9.46 1.23
N GLY A 184 8.46 -10.08 0.06
CA GLY A 184 7.29 -10.91 -0.17
C GLY A 184 7.16 -12.13 0.74
N GLY A 185 8.25 -12.52 1.42
CA GLY A 185 8.28 -13.63 2.38
C GLY A 185 8.86 -14.93 1.85
N VAL A 186 9.62 -14.88 0.75
CA VAL A 186 10.42 -16.03 0.31
C VAL A 186 11.57 -16.22 1.29
N GLY A 187 11.42 -17.15 2.25
CA GLY A 187 12.36 -17.32 3.36
C GLY A 187 13.83 -17.49 2.95
N GLY A 188 14.11 -18.26 1.91
CA GLY A 188 15.49 -18.40 1.42
C GLY A 188 16.05 -17.13 0.77
N ALA A 189 15.20 -16.31 0.14
CA ALA A 189 15.60 -15.00 -0.36
C ALA A 189 15.92 -14.06 0.81
N ALA A 190 15.12 -14.07 1.88
CA ALA A 190 15.39 -13.29 3.09
C ALA A 190 16.72 -13.70 3.75
N THR A 191 17.00 -15.00 3.85
CA THR A 191 18.31 -15.49 4.32
C THR A 191 19.45 -15.03 3.41
N ALA A 192 19.26 -15.06 2.09
CA ALA A 192 20.26 -14.59 1.14
C ALA A 192 20.53 -13.08 1.29
N VAL A 193 19.50 -12.25 1.39
CA VAL A 193 19.64 -10.80 1.58
C VAL A 193 20.37 -10.49 2.89
N SER A 194 19.98 -11.14 3.99
CA SER A 194 20.65 -11.03 5.29
C SER A 194 22.15 -11.37 5.19
N HIS A 195 22.48 -12.45 4.48
CA HIS A 195 23.85 -12.92 4.34
C HIS A 195 24.72 -12.01 3.44
N PHE A 196 24.19 -11.56 2.31
CA PHE A 196 24.97 -10.87 1.28
C PHE A 196 24.92 -9.33 1.36
N LEU A 197 23.86 -8.78 1.96
CA LEU A 197 23.65 -7.33 2.08
C LEU A 197 23.64 -6.95 3.56
N SER A 198 22.46 -6.90 4.16
CA SER A 198 22.24 -6.66 5.59
C SER A 198 20.80 -7.02 5.95
N ASP A 199 20.56 -7.29 7.24
CA ASP A 199 19.21 -7.46 7.78
C ASP A 199 18.36 -6.20 7.60
N ASP A 200 19.00 -5.02 7.63
CA ASP A 200 18.33 -3.73 7.50
C ASP A 200 17.72 -3.52 6.11
N VAL A 201 18.31 -4.04 5.02
CA VAL A 201 17.75 -3.88 3.67
C VAL A 201 16.35 -4.47 3.58
N THR A 202 16.14 -5.70 4.06
CA THR A 202 14.82 -6.33 4.01
C THR A 202 13.83 -5.61 4.92
N ARG A 203 14.27 -5.21 6.11
CA ARG A 203 13.43 -4.49 7.08
C ARG A 203 12.97 -3.14 6.53
N LEU A 204 13.89 -2.31 6.04
CA LEU A 204 13.61 -0.99 5.49
C LEU A 204 12.75 -1.08 4.22
N ALA A 205 13.03 -2.04 3.33
CA ALA A 205 12.20 -2.27 2.15
C ALA A 205 10.78 -2.72 2.50
N ARG A 206 10.61 -3.49 3.58
CA ARG A 206 9.28 -3.87 4.10
C ARG A 206 8.54 -2.67 4.71
N GLU A 207 9.24 -1.85 5.49
CA GLU A 207 8.68 -0.63 6.08
C GLU A 207 8.23 0.36 4.98
N SER A 208 9.00 0.50 3.90
CA SER A 208 8.62 1.36 2.77
C SER A 208 7.43 0.80 1.98
N LEU A 209 7.35 -0.52 1.77
CA LEU A 209 6.16 -1.16 1.19
C LEU A 209 4.91 -0.93 2.04
N LEU A 210 5.03 -1.08 3.35
CA LEU A 210 3.94 -0.84 4.29
C LEU A 210 3.47 0.62 4.25
N ALA A 211 4.40 1.57 4.16
CA ALA A 211 4.08 2.99 4.01
C ALA A 211 3.35 3.27 2.68
N ALA A 212 3.84 2.72 1.56
CA ALA A 212 3.23 2.85 0.25
C ALA A 212 1.81 2.25 0.21
N ALA A 213 1.63 1.06 0.79
CA ALA A 213 0.33 0.41 0.90
C ALA A 213 -0.67 1.23 1.73
N ARG A 214 -0.26 1.71 2.92
CA ARG A 214 -1.10 2.56 3.78
C ARG A 214 -1.50 3.86 3.10
N GLN A 215 -0.56 4.51 2.42
CA GLN A 215 -0.82 5.72 1.65
C GLN A 215 -1.81 5.45 0.51
N SER A 216 -1.62 4.36 -0.23
CA SER A 216 -2.49 4.02 -1.35
C SER A 216 -3.91 3.68 -0.90
N ILE A 217 -4.08 2.90 0.17
CA ILE A 217 -5.40 2.63 0.75
C ILE A 217 -5.99 3.93 1.32
N GLY A 218 -5.20 4.72 2.04
CA GLY A 218 -5.66 5.95 2.68
C GLY A 218 -6.18 6.99 1.68
N SER A 219 -5.59 7.10 0.49
CA SER A 219 -6.05 8.05 -0.51
C SER A 219 -7.40 7.67 -1.15
N THR A 220 -7.96 6.48 -0.88
CA THR A 220 -9.33 6.13 -1.29
C THR A 220 -10.39 6.96 -0.56
N ALA A 221 -10.06 7.48 0.63
CA ALA A 221 -10.93 8.38 1.39
C ALA A 221 -10.94 9.81 0.84
N GLU A 222 -9.98 10.21 0.01
CA GLU A 222 -9.81 11.59 -0.41
C GLU A 222 -11.05 12.20 -1.10
N PRO A 223 -11.72 11.53 -2.05
CA PRO A 223 -12.93 12.07 -2.68
C PRO A 223 -14.04 12.35 -1.67
N TYR A 224 -14.25 11.43 -0.71
CA TYR A 224 -15.23 11.54 0.35
C TYR A 224 -14.90 12.69 1.32
N LEU A 225 -13.65 12.75 1.80
CA LEU A 225 -13.19 13.83 2.67
C LEU A 225 -13.24 15.20 1.98
N LYS A 226 -13.07 15.25 0.67
CA LYS A 226 -13.23 16.46 -0.14
C LYS A 226 -14.70 16.87 -0.24
N ALA A 227 -15.63 15.94 -0.45
CA ALA A 227 -17.07 16.23 -0.46
C ALA A 227 -17.55 16.83 0.89
N LEU A 228 -17.01 16.35 2.03
CA LEU A 228 -17.32 16.92 3.34
C LEU A 228 -16.86 18.37 3.53
N ARG A 229 -15.97 18.91 2.68
CA ARG A 229 -15.57 20.33 2.74
C ARG A 229 -16.65 21.27 2.23
N ALA A 230 -17.65 20.74 1.50
CA ALA A 230 -18.80 21.53 1.06
C ALA A 230 -19.84 21.72 2.18
N VAL A 231 -19.74 20.96 3.28
CA VAL A 231 -20.63 21.12 4.44
C VAL A 231 -20.19 22.34 5.25
N PRO A 232 -21.12 23.24 5.65
CA PRO A 232 -20.79 24.41 6.45
C PRO A 232 -20.08 24.06 7.77
N ASP A 233 -19.16 24.94 8.17
CA ASP A 233 -18.34 24.75 9.37
C ASP A 233 -18.90 25.50 10.59
N ALA A 234 -18.14 25.45 11.70
CA ALA A 234 -18.52 26.10 12.95
C ALA A 234 -18.57 27.64 12.85
N GLU A 235 -17.86 28.23 11.88
CA GLU A 235 -17.88 29.68 11.65
C GLU A 235 -19.19 30.09 10.99
N ALA A 236 -19.64 29.33 9.98
CA ALA A 236 -20.97 29.50 9.39
C ALA A 236 -22.10 29.34 10.43
N GLU A 237 -21.98 28.34 11.32
CA GLU A 237 -22.92 28.12 12.44
C GLU A 237 -22.97 29.33 13.37
N SER A 238 -21.79 29.79 13.82
CA SER A 238 -21.67 30.91 14.75
C SER A 238 -22.17 32.22 14.14
N GLY A 239 -21.88 32.46 12.86
CA GLY A 239 -22.36 33.62 12.11
C GLY A 239 -23.88 33.66 11.99
N LEU A 240 -24.51 32.52 11.72
CA LEU A 240 -25.96 32.41 11.64
C LEU A 240 -26.63 32.55 13.01
N ALA A 241 -26.04 31.99 14.07
CA ALA A 241 -26.51 32.15 15.45
C ALA A 241 -26.44 33.62 15.91
N ALA A 242 -25.37 34.33 15.58
CA ALA A 242 -25.24 35.76 15.87
C ALA A 242 -26.29 36.60 15.10
N LEU A 243 -26.59 36.24 13.85
CA LEU A 243 -27.67 36.89 13.09
C LEU A 243 -29.05 36.63 13.70
N ALA A 244 -29.31 35.40 14.15
CA ALA A 244 -30.56 35.04 14.82
C ALA A 244 -30.80 35.89 16.07
N ALA A 245 -29.79 35.99 16.94
CA ALA A 245 -29.86 36.78 18.17
C ALA A 245 -30.17 38.26 17.87
N ARG A 246 -29.51 38.84 16.85
CA ARG A 246 -29.74 40.24 16.45
C ARG A 246 -31.16 40.49 15.92
N LEU A 247 -31.75 39.52 15.23
CA LEU A 247 -33.11 39.65 14.70
C LEU A 247 -34.16 39.54 15.82
N GLU A 248 -33.89 38.75 16.85
CA GLU A 248 -34.75 38.62 18.04
C GLU A 248 -34.69 39.86 18.95
N GLU A 249 -33.53 40.50 19.07
CA GLU A 249 -33.40 41.77 19.80
C GLU A 249 -34.12 42.93 19.08
N ALA A 250 -34.35 42.82 17.78
CA ALA A 250 -34.97 43.86 16.95
C ALA A 250 -36.49 43.70 16.78
N SER A 251 -37.08 42.59 17.23
CA SER A 251 -38.52 42.27 17.14
C SER A 251 -39.25 42.49 18.47
#